data_AF-A0A1E3JX51-F1
#
_entry.id   AF-A0A1E3JX51-F1
#
_cell.length_a   1.000
_cell.length_b   1.000
_cell.length_c   1.000
_cell.angle_alpha   90.00
_cell.angle_beta   90.00
_cell.angle_gamma   90.00
#
_symmetry.space_group_name_H-M   'P 1'
#
loop_
_entity.id
_entity.type
_entity.pdbx_description
1 polymer ?
#
loop_
_entity_poly.entity_id
_entity_poly.type
_entity_poly.pdbx_seq_one_letter_code
_entity_poly.pdbx_strand_id
1 'polypeptide(L)'
;MPPSTSSPYQHKSPRPFVSANHRPADNAPDGIFRVVLISSGSVASIKVPDIAGALLKNKNIALQIVATKASTHFFSQTDIDSSICSSISVPPSDSSPDIGVRVWTDEDEWADWKKVGEPILHIELRRWADLVVIAPCSADMLAKIAGAICDNLATSLLRALSPSTPVVLCPAMNTHMYQHPFTAKHLSTVTQELGYLVSGPQGAGRLACGDDGPGKMTDWNDIVLTIEGFASMFHKQYHLHLSSATSNWTTSTPSVVPSTSQEPLLPQNEAKVQEKKEESAGMKDWREQCGIHGEDGSFWNKMWWTGV
;
A
#
# COMPACT_ATOMS: atom_id res chain seq x y z
N MET A 1 23.54 -11.28 -28.48
CA MET A 1 22.90 -12.06 -27.40
C MET A 1 21.47 -11.59 -27.30
N PRO A 2 20.46 -12.48 -27.27
CA PRO A 2 19.11 -12.06 -26.94
C PRO A 2 19.09 -11.49 -25.51
N PRO A 3 18.20 -10.54 -25.20
CA PRO A 3 18.07 -10.02 -23.84
C PRO A 3 17.75 -11.19 -22.90
N SER A 4 18.46 -11.25 -21.77
CA SER A 4 18.18 -12.19 -20.69
C SER A 4 16.69 -12.12 -20.38
N THR A 5 15.97 -13.22 -20.58
CA THR A 5 14.56 -13.34 -20.23
C THR A 5 14.40 -12.99 -18.75
N SER A 6 13.81 -11.85 -18.46
CA SER A 6 13.45 -11.47 -17.09
C SER A 6 12.59 -12.59 -16.50
N SER A 7 12.95 -13.06 -15.30
CA SER A 7 12.18 -14.05 -14.57
C SER A 7 10.70 -13.66 -14.54
N PRO A 8 9.75 -14.60 -14.78
CA PRO A 8 8.33 -14.29 -14.72
C PRO A 8 7.82 -14.06 -13.29
N TYR A 9 8.70 -14.18 -12.29
CA TYR A 9 8.37 -14.11 -10.87
C TYR A 9 8.92 -12.82 -10.24
N GLN A 10 8.14 -12.26 -9.31
CA GLN A 10 8.60 -11.14 -8.49
C GLN A 10 9.78 -11.59 -7.63
N HIS A 11 10.85 -10.79 -7.62
CA HIS A 11 12.02 -11.01 -6.78
C HIS A 11 11.95 -10.17 -5.50
N LYS A 12 12.60 -10.63 -4.44
CA LYS A 12 12.66 -9.87 -3.19
C LYS A 12 13.44 -8.58 -3.43
N SER A 13 12.96 -7.49 -2.85
CA SER A 13 13.65 -6.22 -2.99
C SER A 13 15.03 -6.23 -2.30
N PRO A 14 16.05 -5.65 -2.93
CA PRO A 14 17.39 -5.55 -2.38
C PRO A 14 17.46 -4.52 -1.25
N ARG A 15 18.58 -4.55 -0.52
CA ARG A 15 18.94 -3.55 0.48
C ARG A 15 20.11 -2.68 -0.04
N PRO A 16 20.08 -1.35 0.09
CA PRO A 16 18.98 -0.56 0.65
C PRO A 16 17.75 -0.54 -0.28
N PHE A 17 16.55 -0.45 0.30
CA PHE A 17 15.33 -0.30 -0.49
C PHE A 17 15.24 1.12 -1.06
N VAL A 18 15.09 1.21 -2.38
CA VAL A 18 14.86 2.47 -3.08
C VAL A 18 13.60 2.32 -3.93
N SER A 19 12.61 3.14 -3.62
CA SER A 19 11.28 3.13 -4.24
C SER A 19 11.35 3.32 -5.76
N ALA A 20 12.18 4.26 -6.23
CA ALA A 20 12.36 4.58 -7.64
C ALA A 20 12.89 3.40 -8.49
N ASN A 21 13.57 2.42 -7.87
CA ASN A 21 14.03 1.22 -8.58
C ASN A 21 12.89 0.20 -8.81
N HIS A 22 11.77 0.37 -8.11
CA HIS A 22 10.63 -0.56 -8.09
C HIS A 22 9.30 0.13 -8.46
N ARG A 23 9.35 1.42 -8.80
CA ARG A 23 8.22 2.25 -9.19
C ARG A 23 8.67 3.24 -10.27
N PRO A 24 8.13 3.14 -11.50
CA PRO A 24 8.37 4.13 -12.53
C PRO A 24 7.89 5.52 -12.11
N ALA A 25 8.40 6.56 -12.75
CA ALA A 25 7.90 7.92 -12.56
C ALA A 25 6.42 8.02 -13.01
N ASP A 26 5.68 8.95 -12.42
CA ASP A 26 4.22 9.10 -12.61
C ASP A 26 3.79 9.31 -14.07
N ASN A 27 4.70 9.76 -14.93
CA ASN A 27 4.47 9.98 -16.36
C ASN A 27 4.54 8.69 -17.21
N ALA A 28 4.94 7.56 -16.63
CA ALA A 28 4.98 6.26 -17.29
C ALA A 28 4.52 5.13 -16.33
N PRO A 29 3.24 5.13 -15.91
CA PRO A 29 2.76 4.14 -14.96
C PRO A 29 2.79 2.74 -15.58
N ASP A 30 3.17 1.72 -14.79
CA ASP A 30 3.35 0.33 -15.25
C ASP A 30 2.12 -0.56 -15.03
N GLY A 31 1.03 0.02 -14.51
CA GLY A 31 -0.18 -0.74 -14.17
C GLY A 31 0.00 -1.71 -13.00
N ILE A 32 1.07 -1.59 -12.20
CA ILE A 32 1.28 -2.42 -11.01
C ILE A 32 0.71 -1.70 -9.78
N PHE A 33 -0.19 -2.36 -9.07
CA PHE A 33 -0.74 -1.88 -7.80
C PHE A 33 0.14 -2.32 -6.62
N ARG A 34 0.65 -1.37 -5.84
CA ARG A 34 1.67 -1.62 -4.81
C ARG A 34 1.08 -1.57 -3.41
N VAL A 35 1.16 -2.70 -2.70
CA VAL A 35 0.57 -2.87 -1.36
C VAL A 35 1.67 -3.05 -0.32
N VAL A 36 1.62 -2.26 0.74
CA VAL A 36 2.40 -2.52 1.95
C VAL A 36 1.50 -3.19 2.99
N LEU A 37 1.82 -4.42 3.34
CA LEU A 37 1.15 -5.18 4.40
C LEU A 37 1.95 -5.04 5.70
N ILE A 38 1.37 -4.36 6.68
CA ILE A 38 1.90 -4.23 8.03
C ILE A 38 1.30 -5.33 8.91
N SER A 39 2.15 -6.11 9.57
CA SER A 39 1.77 -7.08 10.59
C SER A 39 2.19 -6.59 11.98
N SER A 40 1.27 -6.63 12.94
CA SER A 40 1.53 -6.25 14.33
C SER A 40 1.29 -7.41 15.31
N GLY A 41 1.64 -7.26 16.58
CA GLY A 41 1.68 -8.35 17.57
C GLY A 41 0.31 -8.92 17.94
N SER A 42 -0.23 -9.83 17.12
CA SER A 42 -1.44 -10.60 17.37
C SER A 42 -1.27 -12.02 16.83
N VAL A 43 -1.93 -13.01 17.43
CA VAL A 43 -1.86 -14.42 16.99
C VAL A 43 -2.28 -14.56 15.52
N ALA A 44 -3.16 -13.68 15.04
CA ALA A 44 -3.58 -13.64 13.65
C ALA A 44 -2.44 -13.38 12.64
N SER A 45 -1.25 -12.95 13.08
CA SER A 45 -0.06 -12.82 12.23
C SER A 45 0.39 -14.14 11.61
N ILE A 46 -0.03 -15.29 12.15
CA ILE A 46 0.17 -16.61 11.53
C ILE A 46 -0.49 -16.71 10.13
N LYS A 47 -1.41 -15.79 9.81
CA LYS A 47 -2.10 -15.70 8.50
C LYS A 47 -1.44 -14.77 7.50
N VAL A 48 -0.38 -14.06 7.86
CA VAL A 48 0.38 -13.21 6.92
C VAL A 48 0.95 -14.01 5.74
N PRO A 49 1.53 -15.22 5.93
CA PRO A 49 1.95 -16.05 4.80
C PRO A 49 0.81 -16.40 3.84
N ASP A 50 -0.39 -16.70 4.36
CA ASP A 50 -1.56 -17.04 3.53
C ASP A 50 -1.98 -15.83 2.66
N ILE A 51 -2.04 -14.63 3.27
CA ILE A 51 -2.33 -13.37 2.55
C ILE A 51 -1.29 -13.12 1.45
N ALA A 52 0.00 -13.25 1.78
CA ALA A 52 1.08 -13.00 0.83
C ALA A 52 1.04 -13.98 -0.35
N GLY A 53 0.88 -15.28 -0.08
CA GLY A 53 0.79 -16.31 -1.11
C GLY A 53 -0.39 -16.08 -2.06
N ALA A 54 -1.55 -15.67 -1.53
CA ALA A 54 -2.72 -15.37 -2.34
C ALA A 54 -2.54 -14.13 -3.22
N LEU A 55 -2.04 -13.01 -2.67
CA LEU A 55 -1.86 -11.77 -3.42
C LEU A 55 -0.87 -11.93 -4.58
N LEU A 56 0.21 -12.70 -4.40
CA LEU A 56 1.22 -12.90 -5.46
C LEU A 56 0.76 -13.81 -6.61
N LYS A 57 -0.45 -14.40 -6.54
CA LYS A 57 -1.07 -15.03 -7.71
C LYS A 57 -1.47 -13.99 -8.76
N ASN A 58 -1.75 -12.76 -8.33
CA ASN A 58 -2.07 -11.65 -9.22
C ASN A 58 -0.80 -10.90 -9.60
N LYS A 59 -0.37 -11.04 -10.85
CA LYS A 59 0.87 -10.41 -11.37
C LYS A 59 0.83 -8.89 -11.41
N ASN A 60 -0.35 -8.29 -11.25
CA ASN A 60 -0.50 -6.84 -11.25
C ASN A 60 -0.53 -6.26 -9.82
N ILE A 61 -0.30 -7.09 -8.80
CA ILE A 61 -0.14 -6.65 -7.41
C ILE A 61 1.31 -6.93 -7.01
N ALA A 62 2.01 -5.88 -6.56
CA ALA A 62 3.29 -6.03 -5.90
C ALA A 62 3.10 -5.82 -4.40
N LEU A 63 3.78 -6.64 -3.61
CA LEU A 63 3.67 -6.64 -2.15
C LEU A 63 5.02 -6.36 -1.48
N GLN A 64 4.99 -5.58 -0.40
CA GLN A 64 6.05 -5.49 0.62
C GLN A 64 5.42 -5.79 1.99
N ILE A 65 6.17 -6.43 2.89
CA ILE A 65 5.69 -6.75 4.23
C ILE A 65 6.51 -6.00 5.27
N VAL A 66 5.87 -5.30 6.20
CA VAL A 66 6.51 -4.69 7.37
C VAL A 66 6.04 -5.44 8.61
N ALA A 67 6.96 -5.99 9.39
CA ALA A 67 6.67 -6.75 10.59
C ALA A 67 7.16 -5.99 11.82
N THR A 68 6.28 -5.72 12.78
CA THR A 68 6.76 -5.26 14.09
C THR A 68 7.48 -6.39 14.80
N LYS A 69 8.40 -6.06 15.71
CA LYS A 69 9.10 -7.04 16.56
C LYS A 69 8.17 -8.05 17.25
N ALA A 70 6.97 -7.63 17.65
CA ALA A 70 6.01 -8.55 18.27
C ALA A 70 5.39 -9.53 17.26
N SER A 71 5.17 -9.10 16.01
CA SER A 71 4.57 -9.93 14.97
C SER A 71 5.51 -11.05 14.47
N THR A 72 6.83 -10.84 14.53
CA THR A 72 7.84 -11.82 14.11
C THR A 72 7.90 -13.05 15.02
N HIS A 73 7.18 -13.07 16.14
CA HIS A 73 6.99 -14.28 16.95
C HIS A 73 6.05 -15.30 16.28
N PHE A 74 5.22 -14.88 15.31
CA PHE A 74 4.15 -15.72 14.75
C PHE A 74 4.43 -16.21 13.33
N PHE A 75 5.44 -15.64 12.65
CA PHE A 75 5.87 -16.07 11.32
C PHE A 75 7.30 -15.58 11.05
N SER A 76 7.95 -16.21 10.07
CA SER A 76 9.30 -15.90 9.60
C SER A 76 9.34 -15.62 8.10
N GLN A 77 10.46 -15.11 7.60
CA GLN A 77 10.69 -14.97 6.15
C GLN A 77 10.53 -16.31 5.42
N THR A 78 10.95 -17.42 6.03
CA THR A 78 10.85 -18.76 5.43
C THR A 78 9.40 -19.22 5.29
N ASP A 79 8.52 -18.83 6.22
CA ASP A 79 7.08 -19.15 6.13
C ASP A 79 6.44 -18.39 4.96
N ILE A 80 6.80 -17.12 4.76
CA ILE A 80 6.39 -16.31 3.61
C ILE A 80 6.85 -16.96 2.30
N ASP A 81 8.14 -17.30 2.22
CA ASP A 81 8.73 -17.91 1.03
C ASP A 81 8.03 -19.23 0.68
N SER A 82 7.80 -20.08 1.68
CA SER A 82 7.13 -21.37 1.50
C SER A 82 5.69 -21.20 1.01
N SER A 83 4.94 -20.25 1.59
CA SER A 83 3.57 -19.95 1.17
C SER A 83 3.51 -19.42 -0.28
N ILE A 84 4.41 -18.51 -0.65
CA ILE A 84 4.50 -17.99 -2.02
C ILE A 84 4.86 -19.10 -2.99
N CYS A 85 5.93 -19.86 -2.74
CA CYS A 85 6.36 -20.95 -3.62
C CYS A 85 5.25 -21.98 -3.86
N SER A 86 4.49 -22.33 -2.82
CA SER A 86 3.33 -23.23 -2.95
C SER A 86 2.16 -22.62 -3.72
N SER A 87 1.97 -21.30 -3.63
CA SER A 87 0.86 -20.58 -4.27
C SER A 87 1.06 -20.31 -5.77
N ILE A 88 2.30 -20.07 -6.20
CA ILE A 88 2.65 -19.75 -7.61
C ILE A 88 3.34 -20.92 -8.35
N SER A 89 3.31 -22.13 -7.76
CA SER A 89 3.84 -23.37 -8.36
C SER A 89 5.28 -23.25 -8.86
N VAL A 90 6.14 -22.61 -8.07
CA VAL A 90 7.57 -22.49 -8.41
C VAL A 90 8.19 -23.89 -8.32
N PRO A 91 8.91 -24.36 -9.37
CA PRO A 91 9.61 -25.64 -9.32
C PRO A 91 10.59 -25.66 -8.13
N PRO A 92 10.73 -26.77 -7.40
CA PRO A 92 11.76 -26.88 -6.38
C PRO A 92 13.12 -26.65 -7.02
N SER A 93 13.81 -25.57 -6.65
CA SER A 93 15.21 -25.33 -7.02
C SER A 93 16.12 -25.72 -5.86
N ASP A 94 17.30 -26.28 -6.16
CA ASP A 94 18.32 -26.68 -5.18
C ASP A 94 18.94 -25.50 -4.40
N SER A 95 18.59 -24.26 -4.76
CA SER A 95 18.90 -23.04 -4.03
C SER A 95 17.59 -22.31 -3.72
N SER A 96 17.47 -21.75 -2.52
CA SER A 96 16.33 -20.91 -2.11
C SER A 96 16.17 -19.79 -3.13
N PRO A 97 15.11 -19.82 -3.97
CA PRO A 97 14.98 -18.84 -5.03
C PRO A 97 14.78 -17.46 -4.38
N ASP A 98 15.44 -16.44 -4.91
CA ASP A 98 15.24 -15.03 -4.52
C ASP A 98 13.89 -14.51 -5.04
N ILE A 99 12.85 -15.33 -4.94
CA ILE A 99 11.49 -15.09 -5.40
C ILE A 99 10.64 -14.71 -4.19
N GLY A 100 9.73 -13.77 -4.39
CA GLY A 100 8.72 -13.40 -3.41
C GLY A 100 8.95 -12.02 -2.81
N VAL A 101 8.66 -11.91 -1.52
CA VAL A 101 8.53 -10.64 -0.81
C VAL A 101 9.45 -10.62 0.39
N ARG A 102 10.13 -9.49 0.60
CA ARG A 102 10.92 -9.26 1.80
C ARG A 102 10.03 -8.85 2.97
N VAL A 103 10.31 -9.43 4.13
CA VAL A 103 9.79 -8.96 5.42
C VAL A 103 10.78 -7.93 5.97
N TRP A 104 10.33 -6.69 6.08
CA TRP A 104 11.07 -5.57 6.65
C TRP A 104 10.83 -5.44 8.14
N THR A 105 11.88 -5.23 8.92
CA THR A 105 11.82 -5.02 10.37
C THR A 105 12.49 -3.71 10.79
N ASP A 106 12.36 -3.35 12.06
CA ASP A 106 12.97 -2.15 12.63
C ASP A 106 14.50 -2.15 12.45
N GLU A 107 15.14 -3.32 12.47
CA GLU A 107 16.58 -3.47 12.26
C GLU A 107 17.02 -3.07 10.84
N ASP A 108 16.18 -3.28 9.83
CA ASP A 108 16.50 -2.93 8.43
C ASP A 108 16.59 -1.41 8.24
N GLU A 109 15.75 -0.66 8.96
CA GLU A 109 15.71 0.81 8.89
C GLU A 109 17.05 1.44 9.28
N TRP A 110 17.68 0.90 10.33
CA TRP A 110 18.92 1.43 10.89
C TRP A 110 20.19 0.82 10.30
N ALA A 111 20.10 -0.40 9.76
CA ALA A 111 21.27 -1.06 9.17
C ALA A 111 21.66 -0.48 7.79
N ASP A 112 20.69 0.08 7.06
CA ASP A 112 20.91 0.67 5.73
C ASP A 112 21.26 2.17 5.75
N TRP A 113 20.90 2.88 6.82
CA TRP A 113 21.17 4.32 6.96
C TRP A 113 22.43 4.59 7.77
N LYS A 114 23.49 5.08 7.13
CA LYS A 114 24.79 5.39 7.77
C LYS A 114 25.16 6.86 7.70
N LYS A 115 24.62 7.59 6.72
CA LYS A 115 24.88 9.02 6.54
C LYS A 115 23.69 9.76 5.93
N VAL A 116 23.66 11.07 6.15
CA VAL A 116 22.71 11.98 5.51
C VAL A 116 22.80 11.85 3.99
N GLY A 117 21.65 11.75 3.33
CA GLY A 117 21.52 11.56 1.89
C GLY A 117 21.28 10.12 1.45
N GLU A 118 21.45 9.13 2.33
CA GLU A 118 21.03 7.75 2.06
C GLU A 118 19.51 7.58 2.19
N PRO A 119 18.90 6.63 1.45
CA PRO A 119 17.47 6.36 1.52
C PRO A 119 17.04 5.97 2.94
N ILE A 120 15.90 6.50 3.37
CA ILE A 120 15.29 6.17 4.67
C ILE A 120 14.14 5.20 4.40
N LEU A 121 14.21 4.00 4.99
CA LEU A 121 13.34 2.88 4.62
C LEU A 121 11.84 3.22 4.70
N HIS A 122 11.35 3.82 5.79
CA HIS A 122 9.93 4.17 5.92
C HIS A 122 9.49 5.23 4.89
N ILE A 123 10.38 6.15 4.49
CA ILE A 123 10.11 7.15 3.46
C ILE A 123 10.05 6.50 2.08
N GLU A 124 10.91 5.53 1.80
CA GLU A 124 10.91 4.79 0.54
C GLU A 124 9.68 3.87 0.43
N LEU A 125 9.32 3.15 1.50
CA LEU A 125 8.07 2.38 1.54
C LEU A 125 6.84 3.28 1.34
N ARG A 126 6.82 4.47 1.95
CA ARG A 126 5.76 5.46 1.76
C ARG A 126 5.64 5.90 0.29
N ARG A 127 6.76 6.21 -0.36
CA ARG A 127 6.78 6.61 -1.78
C ARG A 127 6.34 5.47 -2.70
N TRP A 128 6.57 4.23 -2.29
CA TRP A 128 6.27 3.06 -3.09
C TRP A 128 4.79 2.63 -3.01
N ALA A 129 4.14 2.79 -1.86
CA ALA A 129 2.80 2.27 -1.59
C ALA A 129 1.66 3.03 -2.30
N ASP A 130 0.79 2.29 -2.99
CA ASP A 130 -0.54 2.76 -3.42
C ASP A 130 -1.61 2.46 -2.36
N LEU A 131 -1.39 1.45 -1.51
CA LEU A 131 -2.26 1.05 -0.41
C LEU A 131 -1.42 0.54 0.77
N VAL A 132 -1.83 0.88 1.99
CA VAL A 132 -1.29 0.27 3.21
C VAL A 132 -2.39 -0.51 3.93
N VAL A 133 -2.10 -1.75 4.29
CA VAL A 133 -3.02 -2.62 5.05
C VAL A 133 -2.34 -3.05 6.34
N ILE A 134 -3.00 -2.86 7.49
CA ILE A 134 -2.53 -3.37 8.78
C ILE A 134 -3.35 -4.60 9.16
N ALA A 135 -2.79 -5.78 8.91
CA ALA A 135 -3.46 -7.06 9.13
C ALA A 135 -2.47 -8.12 9.67
N PRO A 136 -2.56 -8.47 10.96
CA PRO A 136 -3.46 -7.91 11.98
C PRO A 136 -3.03 -6.53 12.51
N CYS A 137 -4.00 -5.75 12.99
CA CYS A 137 -3.82 -4.58 13.84
C CYS A 137 -4.09 -4.94 15.32
N SER A 138 -3.04 -5.03 16.13
CA SER A 138 -3.14 -5.28 17.57
C SER A 138 -3.67 -4.04 18.30
N ALA A 139 -4.14 -4.21 19.54
CA ALA A 139 -4.56 -3.08 20.37
C ALA A 139 -3.42 -2.07 20.61
N ASP A 140 -2.18 -2.55 20.77
CA ASP A 140 -0.99 -1.71 20.92
C ASP A 140 -0.73 -0.88 19.66
N MET A 141 -0.75 -1.51 18.49
CA MET A 141 -0.61 -0.79 17.21
C MET A 141 -1.71 0.26 17.04
N LEU A 142 -2.96 -0.11 17.31
CA LEU A 142 -4.09 0.81 17.25
C LEU A 142 -3.91 2.01 18.21
N ALA A 143 -3.46 1.76 19.43
CA ALA A 143 -3.19 2.81 20.42
C ALA A 143 -2.04 3.72 19.99
N LYS A 144 -0.96 3.17 19.44
CA LYS A 144 0.16 3.97 18.91
C LYS A 144 -0.26 4.86 17.75
N ILE A 145 -1.06 4.34 16.82
CA ILE A 145 -1.59 5.12 15.69
C ILE A 145 -2.47 6.26 16.21
N ALA A 146 -3.44 5.97 17.09
CA ALA A 146 -4.34 6.98 17.64
C ALA A 146 -3.61 8.00 18.52
N GLY A 147 -2.54 7.60 19.20
CA GLY A 147 -1.68 8.45 20.03
C GLY A 147 -0.54 9.15 19.27
N ALA A 148 -0.46 8.99 17.94
CA ALA A 148 0.59 9.53 17.09
C ALA A 148 2.03 9.16 17.49
N ILE A 149 2.22 7.97 18.08
CA ILE A 149 3.54 7.40 18.39
C ILE A 149 4.12 6.81 17.11
N CYS A 150 5.34 7.22 16.76
CA CYS A 150 6.11 6.75 15.60
C CYS A 150 7.50 6.28 16.04
N ASP A 151 7.55 5.17 16.79
CA ASP A 151 8.75 4.66 17.47
C ASP A 151 9.34 3.39 16.82
N ASN A 152 8.76 2.94 15.72
CA ASN A 152 9.20 1.76 14.95
C ASN A 152 8.92 1.94 13.46
N LEU A 153 9.44 1.05 12.61
CA LEU A 153 9.34 1.16 11.15
C LEU A 153 7.90 1.29 10.68
N ALA A 154 6.99 0.47 11.23
CA ALA A 154 5.58 0.46 10.86
C ALA A 154 4.85 1.77 11.20
N THR A 155 5.05 2.28 12.41
CA THR A 155 4.39 3.50 12.89
C THR A 155 5.00 4.76 12.29
N SER A 156 6.31 4.78 12.04
CA SER A 156 6.99 5.83 11.28
C SER A 156 6.52 5.89 9.83
N LEU A 157 6.36 4.74 9.17
CA LEU A 157 5.75 4.66 7.84
C LEU A 157 4.35 5.28 7.85
N LEU A 158 3.46 4.81 8.74
CA LEU A 158 2.10 5.30 8.86
C LEU A 158 2.03 6.81 9.12
N ARG A 159 2.88 7.32 10.00
CA ARG A 159 2.92 8.75 10.35
C ARG A 159 3.38 9.63 9.18
N ALA A 160 4.20 9.07 8.28
CA ALA A 160 4.75 9.78 7.14
C ALA A 160 3.85 9.73 5.89
N LEU A 161 2.79 8.89 5.86
CA LEU A 161 1.92 8.69 4.70
C LEU A 161 1.32 9.98 4.15
N SER A 162 1.17 10.02 2.83
CA SER A 162 0.37 11.04 2.17
C SER A 162 -1.12 10.81 2.51
N PRO A 163 -1.92 11.86 2.72
CA PRO A 163 -3.37 11.73 2.88
C PRO A 163 -4.07 11.02 1.70
N SER A 164 -3.42 11.01 0.52
CA SER A 164 -3.93 10.33 -0.68
C SER A 164 -3.76 8.81 -0.66
N THR A 165 -2.87 8.26 0.19
CA THR A 165 -2.62 6.83 0.26
C THR A 165 -3.64 6.19 1.21
N PRO A 166 -4.60 5.38 0.72
CA PRO A 166 -5.58 4.73 1.59
C PRO A 166 -4.91 3.78 2.58
N VAL A 167 -5.51 3.68 3.77
CA VAL A 167 -5.07 2.78 4.83
C VAL A 167 -6.26 1.94 5.32
N VAL A 168 -6.07 0.62 5.38
CA VAL A 168 -7.07 -0.34 5.90
C VAL A 168 -6.53 -1.00 7.15
N LEU A 169 -7.28 -0.95 8.25
CA LEU A 169 -6.96 -1.60 9.52
C LEU A 169 -7.84 -2.83 9.69
N CYS A 170 -7.24 -3.95 10.08
CA CYS A 170 -7.93 -5.18 10.44
C CYS A 170 -7.66 -5.51 11.93
N PRO A 171 -8.42 -4.94 12.88
CA PRO A 171 -8.22 -5.17 14.30
C PRO A 171 -8.30 -6.66 14.66
N ALA A 172 -7.34 -7.14 15.45
CA ALA A 172 -7.30 -8.53 15.90
C ALA A 172 -6.73 -8.63 17.32
N MET A 173 -7.58 -8.89 18.29
CA MET A 173 -7.23 -8.90 19.70
C MET A 173 -8.23 -9.76 20.51
N ASN A 174 -7.90 -10.05 21.76
CA ASN A 174 -8.85 -10.71 22.67
C ASN A 174 -10.16 -9.90 22.81
N THR A 175 -11.29 -10.58 23.05
CA THR A 175 -12.61 -9.95 23.19
C THR A 175 -12.64 -8.83 24.21
N HIS A 176 -12.04 -9.02 25.39
CA HIS A 176 -12.01 -7.99 26.43
C HIS A 176 -11.11 -6.81 26.06
N MET A 177 -10.05 -7.03 25.27
CA MET A 177 -9.28 -5.92 24.69
C MET A 177 -10.12 -5.15 23.68
N TYR A 178 -10.90 -5.83 22.84
CA TYR A 178 -11.75 -5.18 21.86
C TYR A 178 -12.89 -4.39 22.50
N GLN A 179 -13.51 -4.94 23.55
CA GLN A 179 -14.56 -4.30 24.34
C GLN A 179 -14.02 -3.19 25.27
N HIS A 180 -12.70 -3.06 25.42
CA HIS A 180 -12.11 -2.02 26.25
C HIS A 180 -12.50 -0.62 25.72
N PRO A 181 -12.91 0.34 26.56
CA PRO A 181 -13.35 1.66 26.11
C PRO A 181 -12.32 2.42 25.26
N PHE A 182 -11.04 2.24 25.55
CA PHE A 182 -9.96 2.81 24.72
C PHE A 182 -9.93 2.26 23.30
N THR A 183 -10.33 1.00 23.07
CA THR A 183 -10.39 0.46 21.70
C THR A 183 -11.44 1.20 20.89
N ALA A 184 -12.65 1.39 21.43
CA ALA A 184 -13.69 2.18 20.77
C ALA A 184 -13.22 3.63 20.52
N LYS A 185 -12.56 4.25 21.51
CA LYS A 185 -12.00 5.60 21.37
C LYS A 185 -10.95 5.68 20.26
N HIS A 186 -9.98 4.75 20.23
CA HIS A 186 -8.92 4.74 19.23
C HIS A 186 -9.48 4.45 17.83
N LEU A 187 -10.44 3.52 17.71
CA LEU A 187 -11.15 3.27 16.46
C LEU A 187 -11.86 4.53 15.94
N SER A 188 -12.48 5.31 16.83
CA SER A 188 -13.08 6.60 16.48
C SER A 188 -12.03 7.57 15.95
N THR A 189 -10.89 7.72 16.63
CA THR A 189 -9.81 8.61 16.18
C THR A 189 -9.26 8.21 14.81
N VAL A 190 -8.94 6.93 14.58
CA VAL A 190 -8.37 6.51 13.29
C VAL A 190 -9.37 6.61 12.14
N THR A 191 -10.67 6.42 12.39
CA THR A 191 -11.70 6.53 11.35
C THR A 191 -12.09 7.98 11.07
N GLN A 192 -12.32 8.79 12.10
CA GLN A 192 -12.86 10.13 11.97
C GLN A 192 -11.78 11.18 11.72
N GLU A 193 -10.65 11.10 12.40
CA GLU A 193 -9.57 12.10 12.29
C GLU A 193 -8.58 11.75 11.18
N LEU A 194 -8.14 10.48 11.12
CA LEU A 194 -7.17 10.03 10.11
C LEU A 194 -7.83 9.56 8.81
N GLY A 195 -9.13 9.25 8.85
CA GLY A 195 -9.86 8.80 7.68
C GLY A 195 -9.55 7.39 7.22
N TYR A 196 -8.95 6.57 8.10
CA TYR A 196 -8.60 5.20 7.80
C TYR A 196 -9.83 4.31 7.75
N LEU A 197 -9.78 3.29 6.90
CA LEU A 197 -10.83 2.28 6.81
C LEU A 197 -10.59 1.19 7.83
N VAL A 198 -11.65 0.72 8.49
CA VAL A 198 -11.57 -0.37 9.47
C VAL A 198 -12.38 -1.55 8.96
N SER A 199 -11.70 -2.65 8.64
CA SER A 199 -12.30 -3.97 8.50
C SER A 199 -12.41 -4.57 9.90
N GLY A 200 -13.55 -4.35 10.55
CA GLY A 200 -13.79 -4.77 11.93
C GLY A 200 -13.64 -6.29 12.13
N PRO A 201 -13.34 -6.75 13.36
CA PRO A 201 -13.20 -8.16 13.64
C PRO A 201 -14.52 -8.92 13.42
N GLN A 202 -14.42 -10.24 13.23
CA GLN A 202 -15.59 -11.13 13.15
C GLN A 202 -16.43 -10.96 14.43
N GLY A 203 -17.74 -10.74 14.27
CA GLY A 203 -18.65 -10.36 15.37
C GLY A 203 -18.94 -11.48 16.38
N ALA A 204 -18.90 -12.73 15.95
CA ALA A 204 -19.08 -13.91 16.81
C ALA A 204 -18.06 -15.00 16.46
N GLY A 205 -17.55 -15.70 17.48
CA GLY A 205 -16.67 -16.85 17.30
C GLY A 205 -15.72 -17.05 18.47
N ARG A 206 -15.26 -18.29 18.62
CA ARG A 206 -14.28 -18.67 19.63
C ARG A 206 -12.89 -18.16 19.25
N LEU A 207 -12.27 -17.41 20.14
CA LEU A 207 -10.92 -16.88 19.98
C LEU A 207 -9.85 -17.93 20.33
N ALA A 208 -8.60 -17.66 19.96
CA ALA A 208 -7.46 -18.53 20.27
C ALA A 208 -7.25 -18.74 21.78
N CYS A 209 -7.68 -17.78 22.61
CA CYS A 209 -7.66 -17.88 24.08
C CYS A 209 -8.83 -18.69 24.67
N GLY A 210 -9.84 -19.03 23.87
CA GLY A 210 -11.01 -19.80 24.29
C GLY A 210 -12.28 -18.99 24.57
N ASP A 211 -12.18 -17.66 24.64
CA ASP A 211 -13.33 -16.75 24.84
C ASP A 211 -14.21 -16.66 23.59
N ASP A 212 -15.51 -16.42 23.77
CA ASP A 212 -16.46 -16.13 22.69
C ASP A 212 -16.78 -14.62 22.65
N GLY A 213 -16.70 -14.02 21.46
CA GLY A 213 -17.08 -12.62 21.23
C GLY A 213 -16.28 -11.95 20.12
N PRO A 214 -16.49 -10.64 19.90
CA PRO A 214 -15.80 -9.91 18.84
C PRO A 214 -14.32 -9.74 19.16
N GLY A 215 -13.45 -9.88 18.16
CA GLY A 215 -12.01 -9.66 18.33
C GLY A 215 -11.12 -10.47 17.40
N LYS A 216 -11.68 -11.53 16.80
CA LYS A 216 -11.00 -12.30 15.76
C LYS A 216 -10.85 -11.46 14.51
N MET A 217 -9.65 -11.42 13.92
CA MET A 217 -9.39 -10.72 12.67
C MET A 217 -10.43 -11.11 11.59
N THR A 218 -10.80 -10.17 10.72
CA THR A 218 -11.43 -10.47 9.43
C THR A 218 -10.75 -11.67 8.77
N ASP A 219 -11.52 -12.55 8.11
CA ASP A 219 -10.90 -13.69 7.45
C ASP A 219 -9.88 -13.21 6.42
N TRP A 220 -8.75 -13.91 6.35
CA TRP A 220 -7.64 -13.49 5.50
C TRP A 220 -8.04 -13.50 4.01
N ASN A 221 -8.99 -14.34 3.60
CA ASN A 221 -9.54 -14.31 2.24
C ASN A 221 -10.29 -13.01 1.96
N ASP A 222 -11.10 -12.53 2.91
CA ASP A 222 -11.85 -11.27 2.74
C ASP A 222 -10.91 -10.06 2.71
N ILE A 223 -9.79 -10.11 3.44
CA ILE A 223 -8.73 -9.10 3.37
C ILE A 223 -8.10 -9.09 1.97
N VAL A 224 -7.80 -10.26 1.40
CA VAL A 224 -7.29 -10.38 0.03
C VAL A 224 -8.30 -9.82 -0.98
N LEU A 225 -9.58 -10.18 -0.87
CA LEU A 225 -10.65 -9.66 -1.74
C LEU A 225 -10.78 -8.14 -1.63
N THR A 226 -10.63 -7.58 -0.43
CA THR A 226 -10.62 -6.13 -0.22
C THR A 226 -9.46 -5.49 -1.00
N ILE A 227 -8.25 -6.03 -0.87
CA ILE A 227 -7.06 -5.54 -1.58
C ILE A 227 -7.23 -5.64 -3.10
N GLU A 228 -7.75 -6.76 -3.60
CA GLU A 228 -8.04 -6.96 -5.03
C GLU A 228 -9.11 -5.98 -5.54
N GLY A 229 -10.08 -5.62 -4.70
CA GLY A 229 -11.05 -4.56 -4.98
C GLY A 229 -10.37 -3.20 -5.21
N PHE A 230 -9.48 -2.80 -4.31
CA PHE A 230 -8.67 -1.59 -4.48
C PHE A 230 -7.81 -1.64 -5.75
N ALA A 231 -7.17 -2.79 -6.01
CA ALA A 231 -6.41 -3.00 -7.24
C ALA A 231 -7.31 -2.80 -8.48
N SER A 232 -8.51 -3.40 -8.50
CA SER A 232 -9.45 -3.24 -9.62
C SER A 232 -9.81 -1.77 -9.88
N MET A 233 -10.01 -0.98 -8.81
CA MET A 233 -10.30 0.46 -8.92
C MET A 233 -9.12 1.22 -9.50
N PHE A 234 -7.91 0.96 -9.01
CA PHE A 234 -6.67 1.54 -9.55
C PHE A 234 -6.51 1.26 -11.05
N HIS A 235 -6.71 0.01 -11.49
CA HIS A 235 -6.59 -0.37 -12.90
C HIS A 235 -7.64 0.29 -13.79
N LYS A 236 -8.89 0.43 -13.33
CA LYS A 236 -9.94 1.14 -14.09
C LYS A 236 -9.53 2.59 -14.36
N GLN A 237 -9.01 3.27 -13.35
CA GLN A 237 -8.55 4.65 -13.49
C GLN A 237 -7.34 4.76 -14.42
N TYR A 238 -6.39 3.84 -14.30
CA TYR A 238 -5.24 3.72 -15.20
C TYR A 238 -5.66 3.54 -16.67
N HIS A 239 -6.61 2.63 -16.96
CA HIS A 239 -7.12 2.41 -18.31
C HIS A 239 -7.87 3.62 -18.87
N LEU A 240 -8.67 4.31 -18.04
CA LEU A 240 -9.34 5.55 -18.45
C LEU A 240 -8.32 6.62 -18.86
N HIS A 241 -7.24 6.81 -18.09
CA HIS A 241 -6.17 7.75 -18.44
C HIS A 241 -5.48 7.40 -19.77
N LEU A 242 -5.12 6.14 -19.99
CA LEU A 242 -4.54 5.69 -21.27
C LEU A 242 -5.48 5.93 -22.47
N SER A 243 -6.78 5.67 -22.30
CA SER A 243 -7.77 5.89 -23.36
C SER A 243 -7.97 7.39 -23.68
N SER A 244 -7.91 8.26 -22.68
CA SER A 244 -7.99 9.71 -22.89
C SER A 244 -6.76 10.29 -23.59
N ALA A 245 -5.56 9.79 -23.25
CA ALA A 245 -4.31 10.22 -23.87
C ALA A 245 -4.21 9.85 -25.35
N THR A 246 -4.76 8.70 -25.75
CA THR A 246 -4.78 8.24 -27.15
C THR A 246 -5.81 8.97 -28.02
N SER A 247 -6.93 9.43 -27.43
CA SER A 247 -7.96 10.20 -28.15
C SER A 247 -7.48 11.58 -28.63
N ASN A 248 -6.51 12.19 -27.94
CA ASN A 248 -5.95 13.50 -28.30
C ASN A 248 -4.97 13.48 -29.49
N TRP A 249 -4.67 12.31 -30.07
CA TRP A 249 -3.74 12.16 -31.19
C TRP A 249 -4.41 12.02 -32.57
N THR A 250 -5.75 12.09 -32.67
CA THR A 250 -6.45 11.81 -33.95
C THR A 250 -6.99 13.03 -34.72
N THR A 251 -6.65 14.27 -34.36
CA THR A 251 -7.04 15.43 -35.22
C THR A 251 -5.96 16.49 -35.33
N SER A 252 -4.94 16.24 -36.14
CA SER A 252 -4.21 17.31 -36.85
C SER A 252 -3.43 16.74 -38.03
N THR A 253 -4.11 16.54 -39.17
CA THR A 253 -3.45 16.51 -40.47
C THR A 253 -2.87 17.90 -40.75
N PRO A 254 -1.56 18.08 -40.98
CA PRO A 254 -1.01 19.37 -41.36
C PRO A 254 -1.35 19.64 -42.83
N SER A 255 -2.14 20.67 -43.11
CA SER A 255 -2.21 21.23 -44.46
C SER A 255 -0.89 21.94 -44.76
N VAL A 256 -0.17 21.41 -45.73
CA VAL A 256 1.05 21.98 -46.31
C VAL A 256 0.71 23.32 -46.97
N VAL A 257 1.39 24.40 -46.57
CA VAL A 257 1.43 25.67 -47.29
C VAL A 257 2.90 26.03 -47.56
N PRO A 258 3.29 26.47 -48.77
CA PRO A 258 4.70 26.66 -49.11
C PRO A 258 5.30 27.92 -48.48
N SER A 259 6.61 27.85 -48.27
CA SER A 259 7.46 28.85 -47.65
C SER A 259 7.62 30.15 -48.46
N THR A 260 7.80 31.26 -47.75
CA THR A 260 8.57 32.39 -48.27
C THR A 260 9.39 33.00 -47.13
N SER A 261 10.66 33.19 -47.43
CA SER A 261 11.77 33.60 -46.57
C SER A 261 11.67 35.08 -46.18
N GLN A 262 11.98 35.39 -44.91
CA GLN A 262 12.75 36.58 -44.52
C GLN A 262 13.10 36.53 -43.02
N GLU A 263 14.41 36.55 -42.73
CA GLU A 263 15.02 37.09 -41.49
C GLU A 263 14.85 38.63 -41.48
N PRO A 264 14.98 39.38 -40.36
CA PRO A 264 16.08 39.19 -39.39
C PRO A 264 15.89 39.73 -37.92
N LEU A 265 16.97 39.58 -37.14
CA LEU A 265 17.46 40.37 -35.98
C LEU A 265 16.91 40.18 -34.54
N LEU A 266 17.86 39.85 -33.65
CA LEU A 266 17.83 39.95 -32.18
C LEU A 266 17.81 41.40 -31.68
N PRO A 267 17.32 41.64 -30.45
CA PRO A 267 18.25 42.08 -29.40
C PRO A 267 18.02 41.43 -28.01
N GLN A 268 19.03 41.66 -27.17
CA GLN A 268 19.32 41.07 -25.86
C GLN A 268 18.49 41.63 -24.67
N ASN A 269 18.59 40.90 -23.54
CA ASN A 269 18.33 41.26 -22.13
C ASN A 269 16.84 41.38 -21.72
N GLU A 270 16.36 40.95 -20.56
CA GLU A 270 16.97 40.85 -19.22
C GLU A 270 16.17 39.88 -18.33
N ALA A 271 16.81 39.31 -17.32
CA ALA A 271 16.21 38.38 -16.35
C ALA A 271 15.18 39.05 -15.41
N LYS A 272 14.06 38.38 -15.14
CA LYS A 272 13.34 38.51 -13.86
C LYS A 272 12.65 37.20 -13.47
N VAL A 273 13.06 36.74 -12.30
CA VAL A 273 12.50 35.66 -11.47
C VAL A 273 11.03 35.98 -11.15
N GLN A 274 10.12 35.07 -11.51
CA GLN A 274 8.87 34.88 -10.78
C GLN A 274 8.59 33.38 -10.68
N GLU A 275 8.82 32.89 -9.47
CA GLU A 275 8.76 31.52 -9.02
C GLU A 275 7.31 31.14 -8.69
N LYS A 276 6.91 29.97 -9.21
CA LYS A 276 5.85 29.06 -8.76
C LYS A 276 4.67 29.65 -7.99
N LYS A 277 3.54 29.78 -8.70
CA LYS A 277 2.20 29.78 -8.11
C LYS A 277 1.25 28.88 -8.91
N GLU A 278 1.66 27.64 -9.13
CA GLU A 278 0.88 26.59 -9.81
C GLU A 278 1.28 25.22 -9.25
N GLU A 279 0.97 24.97 -7.98
CA GLU A 279 1.11 23.64 -7.36
C GLU A 279 0.15 23.57 -6.16
N SER A 280 -1.16 23.62 -6.43
CA SER A 280 -2.21 23.33 -5.43
C SER A 280 -3.56 22.94 -6.03
N ALA A 281 -3.67 22.80 -7.36
CA ALA A 281 -4.93 22.46 -8.01
C ALA A 281 -4.73 21.21 -8.87
N GLY A 282 -4.83 20.03 -8.28
CA GLY A 282 -4.76 18.80 -9.07
C GLY A 282 -4.46 17.52 -8.31
N MET A 283 -5.22 17.18 -7.27
CA MET A 283 -5.44 15.77 -6.93
C MET A 283 -6.71 15.68 -6.09
N LYS A 284 -7.81 15.19 -6.67
CA LYS A 284 -9.10 15.03 -5.96
C LYS A 284 -8.96 13.98 -4.86
N ASP A 285 -9.64 14.16 -3.74
CA ASP A 285 -9.74 13.17 -2.67
C ASP A 285 -10.16 11.81 -3.26
N TRP A 286 -9.49 10.72 -2.90
CA TRP A 286 -9.84 9.38 -3.41
C TRP A 286 -11.31 9.04 -3.09
N ARG A 287 -11.88 9.60 -2.01
CA ARG A 287 -13.29 9.47 -1.65
C ARG A 287 -14.22 10.04 -2.72
N GLU A 288 -13.87 11.20 -3.28
CA GLU A 288 -14.59 11.82 -4.39
C GLU A 288 -14.38 11.04 -5.69
N GLN A 289 -13.16 10.55 -5.94
CA GLN A 289 -12.85 9.75 -7.13
C GLN A 289 -13.57 8.39 -7.15
N CYS A 290 -13.94 7.87 -5.97
CA CYS A 290 -14.71 6.64 -5.81
C CYS A 290 -16.23 6.83 -5.90
N GLY A 291 -16.73 8.04 -6.15
CA GLY A 291 -18.17 8.33 -6.20
C GLY A 291 -18.88 8.15 -4.86
N ILE A 292 -18.15 8.23 -3.74
CA ILE A 292 -18.72 8.16 -2.39
C ILE A 292 -19.22 9.57 -2.03
N HIS A 293 -20.41 9.90 -2.51
CA HIS A 293 -21.14 11.09 -2.05
C HIS A 293 -22.11 10.67 -0.94
N GLY A 294 -21.69 10.89 0.30
CA GLY A 294 -22.54 10.71 1.47
C GLY A 294 -21.88 11.34 2.68
N GLU A 295 -22.61 12.21 3.38
CA GLU A 295 -22.23 12.74 4.70
C GLU A 295 -22.22 11.65 5.80
N ASP A 296 -22.36 10.38 5.42
CA ASP A 296 -22.12 9.23 6.27
C ASP A 296 -21.36 8.14 5.49
N GLY A 297 -20.48 7.39 6.15
CA GLY A 297 -19.75 6.27 5.55
C GLY A 297 -20.64 5.05 5.20
N SER A 298 -21.86 5.27 4.70
CA SER A 298 -22.93 4.27 4.59
C SER A 298 -22.69 3.17 3.56
N PHE A 299 -21.79 3.34 2.59
CA PHE A 299 -21.48 2.28 1.62
C PHE A 299 -20.80 1.07 2.27
N TRP A 300 -19.89 1.30 3.23
CA TRP A 300 -19.22 0.21 3.96
C TRP A 300 -20.00 -0.22 5.22
N ASN A 301 -20.71 0.70 5.88
CA ASN A 301 -21.53 0.38 7.06
C ASN A 301 -22.68 -0.59 6.76
N LYS A 302 -23.26 -0.58 5.55
CA LYS A 302 -24.37 -1.49 5.20
C LYS A 302 -23.96 -2.95 5.01
N MET A 303 -22.68 -3.24 4.74
CA MET A 303 -22.24 -4.60 4.42
C MET A 303 -21.67 -5.35 5.64
N TRP A 304 -21.28 -4.63 6.70
CA TRP A 304 -20.59 -5.23 7.87
C TRP A 304 -21.15 -4.77 9.23
N TRP A 305 -22.22 -3.97 9.24
CA TRP A 305 -22.93 -3.56 10.46
C TRP A 305 -24.44 -3.76 10.31
N THR A 306 -24.89 -5.01 10.40
CA THR A 306 -26.26 -5.30 10.86
C THR A 306 -26.16 -5.77 12.29
N GLY A 307 -26.40 -4.85 13.23
CA GLY A 307 -26.36 -5.15 14.65
C GLY A 307 -27.34 -6.24 15.07
N VAL A 308 -26.90 -7.04 16.03
CA VAL A 308 -27.61 -7.38 17.28
C VAL A 308 -26.57 -7.48 18.38
#